data_AF-A0A1T4NIL7-F1
#
_entry.id   AF-A0A1T4NIL7-F1
#
_cell.length_a   1.000
_cell.length_b   1.000
_cell.length_c   1.000
_cell.angle_alpha   90.00
_cell.angle_beta   90.00
_cell.angle_gamma   90.00
#
_symmetry.space_group_name_H-M   'P 1'
#
loop_
_entity.id
_entity.type
_entity.pdbx_description
1 polymer ?
#
loop_
_entity_poly.entity_id
_entity_poly.type
_entity_poly.pdbx_seq_one_letter_code
_entity_poly.pdbx_strand_id
1 'polypeptide(L)'
;MKNQIFRISKEEKEELKNKLLKEKYFVSEIESEVLKDNTSFLTKFSKEFCFPYVVTNFNALNDYMMDLDWLNNELGYVLIINNFNKISCTSYNDTIAIAESNFSGMIRWLYYWEEEITRVTGYWNEEKQIFENGMSPRKFDIYLVD
;
A
#
# COMPACT_ATOMS: atom_id res chain seq x y z
N MET A 1 -7.22 8.56 -9.76
CA MET A 1 -6.93 7.94 -8.46
C MET A 1 -7.53 8.78 -7.35
N LYS A 2 -8.00 8.13 -6.29
CA LYS A 2 -8.84 8.74 -5.24
C LYS A 2 -8.32 8.49 -3.83
N ASN A 3 -7.21 7.78 -3.69
CA ASN A 3 -6.66 7.41 -2.40
C ASN A 3 -7.60 6.40 -1.70
N GLN A 4 -7.92 5.32 -2.41
CA GLN A 4 -8.96 4.35 -2.01
C GLN A 4 -8.55 2.89 -2.26
N ILE A 5 -9.31 1.99 -1.64
CA ILE A 5 -9.22 0.54 -1.88
C ILE A 5 -10.38 0.09 -2.76
N PHE A 6 -10.05 -0.64 -3.81
CA PHE A 6 -11.00 -1.22 -4.76
C PHE A 6 -10.89 -2.74 -4.74
N ARG A 7 -12.03 -3.40 -4.96
CA ARG A 7 -12.08 -4.84 -5.27
C ARG A 7 -12.44 -5.00 -6.73
N ILE A 8 -11.67 -5.80 -7.45
CA ILE A 8 -11.81 -5.98 -8.90
C ILE A 8 -11.62 -7.44 -9.30
N SER A 9 -12.13 -7.82 -10.46
CA SER A 9 -11.86 -9.12 -11.09
C SER A 9 -10.46 -9.18 -11.72
N LYS A 10 -10.03 -10.39 -12.09
CA LYS A 10 -8.76 -10.59 -12.81
C LYS A 10 -8.76 -9.95 -14.19
N GLU A 11 -9.89 -9.97 -14.88
CA GLU A 11 -10.06 -9.33 -16.19
C GLU A 11 -9.95 -7.80 -16.05
N GLU A 12 -10.65 -7.22 -15.08
CA GLU A 12 -10.59 -5.78 -14.78
C GLU A 12 -9.18 -5.34 -14.40
N LYS A 13 -8.44 -6.17 -13.67
CA LYS A 13 -7.04 -5.92 -13.29
C LYS A 13 -6.13 -5.73 -14.50
N GLU A 14 -6.21 -6.60 -15.51
CA GLU A 14 -5.34 -6.52 -16.68
C GLU A 14 -5.62 -5.25 -17.50
N GLU A 15 -6.88 -4.89 -17.70
CA GLU A 15 -7.27 -3.66 -18.38
C GLU A 15 -6.78 -2.41 -17.62
N LEU A 16 -7.01 -2.38 -16.32
CA LEU A 16 -6.60 -1.29 -15.43
C LEU A 16 -5.08 -1.13 -15.40
N LYS A 17 -4.34 -2.22 -15.21
CA LYS A 17 -2.87 -2.21 -15.14
C LYS A 17 -2.26 -1.66 -16.43
N ASN A 18 -2.75 -2.11 -17.59
CA ASN A 18 -2.28 -1.62 -18.88
C ASN A 18 -2.55 -0.13 -19.06
N LYS A 19 -3.72 0.34 -18.63
CA LYS A 19 -4.07 1.76 -18.64
C LYS A 19 -3.12 2.58 -17.74
N LEU A 20 -2.92 2.16 -16.49
CA LEU A 20 -2.11 2.88 -15.51
C LEU A 20 -0.63 2.96 -15.92
N LEU A 21 -0.08 1.87 -16.46
CA LEU A 21 1.29 1.86 -16.99
C LEU A 21 1.43 2.79 -18.20
N LYS A 22 0.45 2.83 -19.11
CA LYS A 22 0.44 3.76 -20.25
C LYS A 22 0.36 5.22 -19.79
N GLU A 23 -0.39 5.47 -18.72
CA GLU A 23 -0.48 6.78 -18.07
C GLU A 23 0.77 7.11 -17.24
N LYS A 24 1.73 6.19 -17.10
CA LYS A 24 2.99 6.33 -16.34
C LYS A 24 2.83 6.40 -14.81
N TYR A 25 1.77 5.81 -14.26
CA TYR A 25 1.70 5.56 -12.82
C TYR A 25 2.76 4.54 -12.41
N PHE A 26 3.21 4.64 -11.16
CA PHE A 26 3.97 3.57 -10.54
C PHE A 26 2.99 2.44 -10.19
N VAL A 27 3.25 1.23 -10.67
CA VAL A 27 2.39 0.07 -10.41
C VAL A 27 3.22 -1.06 -9.82
N SER A 28 2.90 -1.45 -8.60
CA SER A 28 3.45 -2.61 -7.89
C SER A 28 2.40 -3.72 -7.83
N GLU A 29 2.83 -4.97 -7.98
CA GLU A 29 1.95 -6.13 -7.94
C GLU A 29 2.53 -7.22 -7.03
N ILE A 30 1.70 -7.71 -6.11
CA ILE A 30 2.08 -8.75 -5.15
C ILE A 30 1.02 -9.85 -5.08
N GLU A 31 1.44 -11.04 -4.68
CA GLU A 31 0.53 -12.14 -4.34
C GLU A 31 0.12 -12.03 -2.87
N SER A 32 -1.15 -12.25 -2.57
CA SER A 32 -1.67 -12.14 -1.21
C SER A 32 -1.00 -13.11 -0.22
N GLU A 33 -0.46 -14.24 -0.68
CA GLU A 33 0.25 -15.20 0.17
C GLU A 33 1.47 -14.59 0.87
N VAL A 34 2.14 -13.59 0.25
CA VAL A 34 3.29 -12.93 0.88
C VAL A 34 2.92 -12.20 2.16
N LEU A 35 1.64 -11.90 2.33
CA LEU A 35 1.10 -11.19 3.48
C LEU A 35 0.93 -12.09 4.71
N LYS A 36 1.03 -13.42 4.57
CA LYS A 36 0.87 -14.38 5.68
C LYS A 36 2.09 -14.46 6.61
N ASP A 37 3.23 -13.93 6.16
CA ASP A 37 4.50 -13.99 6.89
C ASP A 37 5.19 -12.63 6.86
N ASN A 38 5.59 -12.13 8.03
CA ASN A 38 6.19 -10.81 8.18
C ASN A 38 7.49 -10.67 7.37
N THR A 39 8.32 -11.71 7.34
CA THR A 39 9.61 -11.66 6.63
C THR A 39 9.38 -11.55 5.13
N SER A 40 8.51 -12.40 4.59
CA SER A 40 8.12 -12.43 3.18
C SER A 40 7.46 -11.11 2.76
N PHE A 41 6.59 -10.58 3.61
CA PHE A 41 5.91 -9.31 3.41
C PHE A 41 6.90 -8.14 3.31
N LEU A 42 7.72 -7.92 4.34
CA LEU A 42 8.68 -6.81 4.38
C LEU A 42 9.70 -6.91 3.23
N THR A 43 10.16 -8.12 2.94
CA THR A 43 11.10 -8.38 1.83
C THR A 43 10.45 -8.08 0.48
N LYS A 44 9.21 -8.51 0.27
CA LYS A 44 8.50 -8.30 -0.99
C LYS A 44 8.20 -6.81 -1.20
N PHE A 45 7.71 -6.10 -0.18
CA PHE A 45 7.47 -4.66 -0.28
C PHE A 45 8.75 -3.88 -0.53
N SER A 46 9.83 -4.20 0.18
CA SER A 46 11.14 -3.56 -0.04
C SER A 46 11.60 -3.69 -1.48
N LYS A 47 11.37 -4.86 -2.08
CA LYS A 47 11.73 -5.11 -3.47
C LYS A 47 10.82 -4.38 -4.45
N GLU A 48 9.50 -4.47 -4.28
CA GLU A 48 8.55 -3.90 -5.25
C GLU A 48 8.59 -2.37 -5.26
N PHE A 49 8.71 -1.74 -4.08
CA PHE A 49 8.79 -0.28 -3.95
C PHE A 49 10.24 0.25 -3.99
N CYS A 50 11.21 -0.61 -4.30
CA CYS A 50 12.62 -0.24 -4.42
C CYS A 50 13.14 0.59 -3.23
N PHE A 51 12.84 0.17 -2.00
CA PHE A 51 13.23 0.92 -0.81
C PHE A 51 14.76 1.09 -0.74
N PRO A 52 15.24 2.29 -0.35
CA PRO A 52 16.67 2.59 -0.35
C PRO A 52 17.47 1.77 0.67
N TYR A 53 16.81 1.31 1.74
CA TYR A 53 17.42 0.48 2.76
C TYR A 53 16.53 -0.71 3.12
N VAL A 54 17.15 -1.73 3.72
CA VAL A 54 16.47 -2.95 4.17
C VAL A 54 15.43 -2.61 5.23
N VAL A 55 14.17 -3.00 4.97
CA VAL A 55 13.11 -2.92 5.97
C VAL A 55 13.12 -4.16 6.85
N THR A 56 13.42 -3.97 8.12
CA THR A 56 13.52 -5.05 9.11
C THR A 56 12.33 -5.10 10.07
N ASN A 57 11.49 -4.06 10.06
CA ASN A 57 10.32 -3.95 10.94
C ASN A 57 9.24 -3.04 10.31
N PHE A 58 8.06 -3.04 10.92
CA PHE A 58 6.88 -2.35 10.39
C PHE A 58 6.91 -0.83 10.59
N ASN A 59 7.65 -0.31 11.56
CA ASN A 59 7.80 1.14 11.71
C ASN A 59 8.59 1.70 10.52
N ALA A 60 9.70 1.04 10.17
CA ALA A 60 10.47 1.40 8.98
C ALA A 60 9.65 1.26 7.69
N LEU A 61 8.81 0.22 7.58
CA LEU A 61 7.88 0.12 6.46
C LEU A 61 6.93 1.31 6.41
N ASN A 62 6.32 1.66 7.55
CA ASN A 62 5.38 2.77 7.65
C ASN A 62 6.04 4.08 7.20
N ASP A 63 7.25 4.37 7.69
CA ASP A 63 8.01 5.56 7.31
C ASP A 63 8.21 5.63 5.79
N TYR A 64 8.58 4.52 5.16
CA TYR A 64 8.68 4.45 3.71
C TYR A 64 7.36 4.56 2.96
N MET A 65 6.27 3.96 3.47
CA MET A 65 4.97 4.07 2.80
C MET A 65 4.38 5.48 2.90
N MET A 66 4.79 6.27 3.89
CA MET A 66 4.39 7.68 4.03
C MET A 66 5.18 8.62 3.10
N ASP A 67 6.42 8.29 2.79
CA ASP A 67 7.31 9.05 1.91
C ASP A 67 7.84 8.15 0.79
N LEU A 68 7.28 8.27 -0.42
CA LEU A 68 7.68 7.48 -1.58
C LEU A 68 8.46 8.31 -2.61
N ASP A 69 9.15 9.37 -2.17
CA ASP A 69 9.77 10.33 -3.08
C ASP A 69 10.89 9.74 -3.95
N TRP A 70 11.61 8.70 -3.48
CA TRP A 70 12.67 8.05 -4.28
C TRP A 70 12.13 7.34 -5.53
N LEU A 71 10.84 7.00 -5.57
CA LEU A 71 10.21 6.42 -6.76
C LEU A 71 10.00 7.45 -7.88
N ASN A 72 10.14 8.75 -7.56
CA ASN A 72 10.07 9.85 -8.52
C ASN A 72 8.84 9.80 -9.45
N ASN A 73 7.67 9.42 -8.91
CA ASN A 73 6.42 9.36 -9.68
C ASN A 73 5.45 10.47 -9.29
N GLU A 74 5.29 11.48 -10.15
CA GLU A 74 4.45 12.64 -9.87
C GLU A 74 2.94 12.37 -10.01
N LEU A 75 2.55 11.28 -10.68
CA LEU A 75 1.14 10.97 -10.97
C LEU A 75 0.47 10.20 -9.83
N GLY A 76 1.20 9.23 -9.27
CA GLY A 76 0.75 8.41 -8.15
C GLY A 76 1.25 6.97 -8.21
N TYR A 77 0.84 6.21 -7.21
CA TYR A 77 1.28 4.87 -6.91
C TYR A 77 0.08 3.93 -6.83
N VAL A 78 0.24 2.73 -7.36
CA VAL A 78 -0.80 1.72 -7.38
C VAL A 78 -0.22 0.45 -6.80
N LEU A 79 -0.92 -0.15 -5.84
CA LEU A 79 -0.61 -1.50 -5.36
C LEU A 79 -1.73 -2.44 -5.77
N ILE A 80 -1.38 -3.51 -6.48
CA ILE A 80 -2.28 -4.58 -6.86
C ILE A 80 -1.94 -5.81 -6.01
N ILE A 81 -2.95 -6.36 -5.34
CA ILE A 81 -2.82 -7.56 -4.49
C ILE A 81 -3.65 -8.69 -5.10
N ASN A 82 -2.97 -9.67 -5.67
CA ASN A 82 -3.57 -10.81 -6.37
C ASN A 82 -4.06 -11.90 -5.42
N ASN A 83 -5.11 -12.61 -5.84
CA ASN A 83 -5.67 -13.76 -5.14
C ASN A 83 -6.02 -13.43 -3.68
N PHE A 84 -6.63 -12.28 -3.44
CA PHE A 84 -6.89 -11.78 -2.09
C PHE A 84 -7.81 -12.71 -1.29
N ASN A 85 -8.79 -13.33 -1.95
CA ASN A 85 -9.63 -14.40 -1.42
C ASN A 85 -8.89 -15.58 -0.75
N LYS A 86 -7.61 -15.83 -1.08
CA LYS A 86 -6.80 -16.91 -0.48
C LYS A 86 -6.25 -16.56 0.89
N ILE A 87 -6.37 -15.31 1.32
CA ILE A 87 -6.20 -14.93 2.71
C ILE A 87 -7.55 -15.18 3.41
N SER A 88 -7.82 -16.45 3.70
CA SER A 88 -8.86 -16.78 4.68
C SER A 88 -8.37 -16.31 6.04
N CYS A 89 -9.10 -15.38 6.67
CA CYS A 89 -8.93 -15.09 8.10
C CYS A 89 -9.34 -16.36 8.86
N THR A 90 -8.41 -17.29 9.08
CA THR A 90 -8.72 -18.68 9.47
C THR A 90 -9.16 -18.88 10.92
N SER A 91 -9.08 -17.88 11.79
CA SER A 91 -9.84 -17.89 13.05
C SER A 91 -9.81 -16.53 13.75
N TYR A 92 -10.83 -16.28 14.58
CA TYR A 92 -10.93 -15.11 15.47
C TYR A 92 -9.78 -15.03 16.50
N ASN A 93 -9.07 -16.14 16.77
CA ASN A 93 -7.94 -16.18 17.69
C ASN A 93 -6.59 -15.95 17.00
N ASP A 94 -6.39 -16.46 15.78
CA ASP A 94 -5.21 -16.12 14.97
C ASP A 94 -5.25 -14.67 14.50
N THR A 95 -6.44 -14.10 14.34
CA THR A 95 -6.60 -12.67 14.09
C THR A 95 -6.18 -11.81 15.27
N ILE A 96 -6.08 -12.30 16.52
CA ILE A 96 -5.49 -11.50 17.62
C ILE A 96 -3.97 -11.56 17.55
N ALA A 97 -3.37 -12.73 17.30
CA ALA A 97 -1.92 -12.82 17.10
C ALA A 97 -1.47 -12.08 15.82
N ILE A 98 -2.26 -12.11 14.74
CA ILE A 98 -2.01 -11.42 13.46
C ILE A 98 -2.48 -9.94 13.51
N ALA A 99 -3.46 -9.58 14.36
CA ALA A 99 -3.80 -8.18 14.65
C ALA A 99 -2.87 -7.51 15.64
N GLU A 100 -2.25 -8.27 16.54
CA GLU A 100 -1.14 -7.81 17.38
C GLU A 100 0.19 -7.91 16.63
N SER A 101 0.32 -8.81 15.64
CA SER A 101 1.46 -8.88 14.72
C SER A 101 1.15 -8.21 13.39
N ASN A 102 0.99 -6.88 13.41
CA ASN A 102 1.25 -5.93 12.32
C ASN A 102 0.63 -6.15 10.91
N PHE A 103 0.09 -7.31 10.53
CA PHE A 103 -0.51 -7.61 9.23
C PHE A 103 -2.03 -7.46 9.27
N SER A 104 -2.75 -7.92 10.31
CA SER A 104 -4.13 -7.43 10.53
C SER A 104 -4.11 -6.00 11.05
N GLY A 105 -2.97 -5.56 11.61
CA GLY A 105 -2.59 -4.16 11.73
C GLY A 105 -2.66 -3.48 10.36
N MET A 106 -1.85 -3.90 9.38
CA MET A 106 -1.86 -3.37 8.00
C MET A 106 -3.19 -3.55 7.26
N ILE A 107 -3.94 -4.64 7.43
CA ILE A 107 -5.27 -4.83 6.79
C ILE A 107 -6.32 -3.94 7.46
N ARG A 108 -6.29 -3.77 8.80
CA ARG A 108 -7.05 -2.71 9.47
C ARG A 108 -6.57 -1.35 8.97
N TRP A 109 -5.27 -1.15 8.82
CA TRP A 109 -4.63 0.06 8.32
C TRP A 109 -5.09 0.38 6.91
N LEU A 110 -5.22 -0.62 6.03
CA LEU A 110 -5.81 -0.56 4.69
C LEU A 110 -7.30 -0.17 4.75
N TYR A 111 -8.07 -0.79 5.64
CA TYR A 111 -9.49 -0.43 5.85
C TYR A 111 -9.68 0.98 6.44
N TYR A 112 -8.77 1.46 7.29
CA TYR A 112 -8.76 2.83 7.83
C TYR A 112 -7.98 3.83 6.95
N TRP A 113 -7.35 3.36 5.88
CA TRP A 113 -6.49 4.14 5.00
C TRP A 113 -7.27 5.13 4.14
N GLU A 114 -8.59 4.98 3.95
CA GLU A 114 -9.36 6.04 3.27
C GLU A 114 -9.18 7.42 3.94
N GLU A 115 -8.96 7.46 5.26
CA GLU A 115 -8.66 8.71 5.98
C GLU A 115 -7.17 9.08 5.90
N GLU A 116 -6.24 8.12 5.98
CA GLU A 116 -4.80 8.37 6.06
C GLU A 116 -4.06 8.46 4.71
N ILE A 117 -4.59 7.89 3.61
CA ILE A 117 -3.99 8.05 2.28
C ILE A 117 -4.04 9.53 1.84
N THR A 118 -4.87 10.36 2.47
CA THR A 118 -4.76 11.82 2.33
C THR A 118 -3.39 12.38 2.72
N ARG A 119 -2.56 11.61 3.47
CA ARG A 119 -1.23 11.98 3.96
C ARG A 119 -0.08 11.31 3.21
N VAL A 120 -0.36 10.47 2.21
CA VAL A 120 0.70 9.92 1.34
C VAL A 120 1.33 11.09 0.58
N THR A 121 2.56 11.40 0.98
CA THR A 121 3.48 12.46 0.57
C THR A 121 3.19 13.90 0.99
N GLY A 122 4.13 14.40 1.78
CA GLY A 122 4.33 15.78 2.16
C GLY A 122 4.25 15.93 3.68
N TYR A 123 5.18 16.69 4.27
CA TYR A 123 5.09 17.07 5.68
C TYR A 123 3.79 17.84 5.89
N TRP A 124 2.77 17.15 6.38
CA TRP A 124 1.52 17.76 6.80
C TRP A 124 1.81 18.62 8.01
N ASN A 125 1.71 19.94 7.86
CA ASN A 125 1.83 20.85 8.97
C ASN A 125 0.49 20.90 9.70
N GLU A 126 0.40 20.26 10.86
CA GLU A 126 -0.84 20.20 11.65
C GLU A 126 -1.35 21.59 12.08
N GLU A 127 -0.43 22.51 12.42
CA GLU A 127 -0.79 23.86 12.84
C GLU A 127 -1.38 24.69 11.69
N LYS A 128 -0.86 24.50 10.48
CA LYS A 128 -1.24 25.26 9.28
C LYS A 128 -2.29 24.55 8.43
N GLN A 129 -2.58 23.28 8.70
CA GLN A 129 -3.44 22.41 7.89
C GLN A 129 -3.12 22.44 6.39
N ILE A 130 -1.82 22.49 6.06
CA ILE A 130 -1.32 22.45 4.68
C ILE A 130 -0.10 21.54 4.60
N PHE A 131 0.20 21.06 3.40
CA PHE A 131 1.46 20.41 3.10
C PHE A 131 2.57 21.46 2.92
N GLU A 132 3.68 21.28 3.62
CA GLU A 132 4.82 22.19 3.49
C GLU A 132 5.49 22.08 2.11
N ASN A 133 6.16 23.14 1.69
CA ASN A 133 6.90 23.23 0.43
C ASN A 133 6.07 23.07 -0.86
N GLY A 134 4.75 23.28 -0.78
CA GLY A 134 3.86 23.21 -1.95
C GLY A 134 3.65 21.79 -2.48
N MET A 135 3.99 20.77 -1.68
CA MET A 135 3.71 19.38 -2.01
C MET A 135 2.20 19.13 -1.96
N SER A 136 1.68 18.33 -2.89
CA SER A 136 0.34 17.78 -2.80
C SER A 136 0.45 16.30 -2.44
N PRO A 137 -0.51 15.72 -1.69
CA PRO A 137 -0.50 14.30 -1.45
C PRO A 137 -0.56 13.57 -2.79
N ARG A 138 0.45 12.73 -3.03
CA ARG A 138 0.54 11.89 -4.23
C ARG A 138 -0.53 10.82 -4.10
N LYS A 139 -1.10 10.45 -5.24
CA LYS A 139 -2.25 9.56 -5.23
C LYS A 139 -1.77 8.13 -4.97
N PHE A 140 -2.49 7.38 -4.13
CA PHE A 140 -2.18 5.97 -3.86
C PHE A 140 -3.46 5.14 -3.82
N ASP A 141 -3.73 4.30 -4.82
CA ASP A 141 -4.88 3.39 -4.81
C ASP A 141 -4.41 1.94 -4.64
N ILE A 142 -5.26 1.14 -4.02
CA ILE A 142 -5.04 -0.30 -3.85
C ILE A 142 -6.14 -1.07 -4.54
N TYR A 143 -5.75 -2.10 -5.27
CA TYR A 143 -6.67 -3.00 -5.95
C TYR A 143 -6.50 -4.41 -5.41
N LEU A 144 -7.55 -4.91 -4.75
CA LEU A 144 -7.65 -6.28 -4.26
C LEU A 144 -8.31 -7.12 -5.36
N VAL A 145 -7.58 -8.12 -5.85
CA VAL A 145 -8.01 -8.96 -6.97
C VAL A 145 -8.38 -10.34 -6.44
N ASP A 146 -9.60 -10.77 -6.70
CA ASP A 146 -10.12 -12.09 -6.29
C ASP A 146 -10.05 -13.14 -7.42
#